data_AF-A0A553SSK7-F1
#
_entry.id   AF-A0A553SSK7-F1
#
_cell.length_a   1.000
_cell.length_b   1.000
_cell.length_c   1.000
_cell.angle_alpha   90.00
_cell.angle_beta   90.00
_cell.angle_gamma   90.00
#
_symmetry.space_group_name_H-M   'P 1'
#
loop_
_entity.id
_entity.type
_entity.pdbx_description
1 polymer ?
#
loop_
_entity_poly.entity_id
_entity_poly.type
_entity_poly.pdbx_seq_one_letter_code
_entity_poly.pdbx_strand_id
1 'polypeptide(L)'
;MKCPQCVYTNPEGVKFCISCGEKFIKDNTPGDDNSFFYEFAHYVDMVPNKERSVNPKFNNIFSRVFHDHSELEAERLFIVGTALTTPKLSEVTDTWPKPWLFARVFIIALLTFAGFYIGVSYFHNANFIPGLIITGSFAVPFTTLIFFWEMNAPQNIAFYRVMYIVLLGGILSMLVALVFFDILRNTSNAITTGIVEELAKTITVISFVRFRKYRFILNGLLIGAAVGVGFAAFETAGYALRALLSGGGEHLYYTILWRGILAPGGHVAWSALAGAAFCRVQGSENFRLSMLLRFRFLRVFILVVLLHAFWDYDAPWMFPYGQLGLMAASWVAVFLLIRAGLKEIGRMKLKI
;
A
#
# COMPACT_ATOMS: atom_id res chain seq x y z
N MET A 1 -1.79 33.94 25.97
CA MET A 1 -0.42 34.49 25.99
C MET A 1 0.13 34.73 24.58
N LYS A 2 0.67 35.93 24.30
CA LYS A 2 1.33 36.22 23.01
C LYS A 2 2.75 35.68 22.98
N CYS A 3 3.13 35.03 21.88
CA CYS A 3 4.48 34.55 21.68
C CYS A 3 5.46 35.71 21.42
N PRO A 4 6.59 35.81 22.14
CA PRO A 4 7.56 36.90 21.94
C PRO A 4 8.26 36.84 20.58
N GLN A 5 8.36 35.66 19.96
CA GLN A 5 9.08 35.47 18.70
C GLN A 5 8.24 35.64 17.43
N CYS A 6 6.99 35.15 17.42
CA CYS A 6 6.11 35.23 16.24
C CYS A 6 4.83 36.03 16.46
N VAL A 7 4.64 36.62 17.64
CA VAL A 7 3.51 37.50 18.02
C VAL A 7 2.12 36.82 18.00
N TYR A 8 2.06 35.51 17.70
CA TYR A 8 0.83 34.72 17.71
C TYR A 8 0.22 34.64 19.12
N THR A 9 -1.11 34.82 19.22
CA THR A 9 -1.84 34.79 20.48
C THR A 9 -2.26 33.35 20.80
N ASN A 10 -1.62 32.75 21.80
CA ASN A 10 -1.91 31.39 22.24
C ASN A 10 -2.95 31.39 23.38
N PRO A 11 -3.75 30.31 23.54
CA PRO A 11 -4.64 30.12 24.69
C PRO A 11 -3.92 30.19 26.04
N GLU A 12 -4.64 30.42 27.15
CA GLU A 12 -4.02 30.43 28.49
C GLU A 12 -3.64 29.00 28.95
N GLY A 13 -2.52 28.86 29.67
CA GLY A 13 -2.01 27.57 30.16
C GLY A 13 -1.05 26.81 29.23
N VAL A 14 -0.80 27.30 28.01
CA VAL A 14 0.13 26.68 27.05
C VAL A 14 1.60 27.00 27.37
N LYS A 15 2.46 25.97 27.38
CA LYS A 15 3.89 26.08 27.75
C LYS A 15 4.84 26.41 26.59
N PHE A 16 4.33 26.47 25.35
CA PHE A 16 5.07 26.85 24.14
C PHE A 16 4.12 27.46 23.09
N CYS A 17 4.67 28.08 22.06
CA CYS A 17 3.90 28.70 20.98
C CYS A 17 3.46 27.69 19.93
N ILE A 18 2.16 27.69 19.61
CA ILE A 18 1.53 26.77 18.64
C ILE A 18 1.97 27.07 17.20
N SER A 19 2.27 28.32 16.88
CA SER A 19 2.61 28.75 15.51
C SER A 19 4.08 28.48 15.15
N CYS A 20 5.02 28.74 16.07
CA CYS A 20 6.46 28.66 15.78
C CYS A 20 7.24 27.68 16.66
N GLY A 21 6.62 27.06 17.66
CA GLY A 21 7.25 26.05 18.53
C GLY A 21 8.09 26.59 19.69
N GLU A 22 8.17 27.91 19.88
CA GLU A 22 9.04 28.52 20.91
C GLU A 22 8.53 28.23 22.33
N LYS A 23 9.39 27.75 23.24
CA LYS A 23 9.03 27.41 24.62
C LYS A 23 8.93 28.67 25.50
N PHE A 24 7.88 28.77 26.32
CA PHE A 24 7.72 29.87 27.28
C PHE A 24 8.54 29.69 28.56
N ILE A 25 9.02 28.46 28.85
CA ILE A 25 9.84 28.12 30.02
C ILE A 25 11.10 27.39 29.55
N LYS A 26 12.27 27.93 29.88
CA LYS A 26 13.59 27.32 29.59
C LYS A 26 14.05 26.49 30.78
N ASP A 27 13.90 25.17 30.72
CA ASP A 27 14.53 24.25 31.68
C ASP A 27 15.91 23.80 31.16
N ASN A 28 16.95 23.99 31.99
CA ASN A 28 18.35 23.64 31.71
C ASN A 28 18.68 22.18 32.02
N THR A 29 18.03 21.22 31.36
CA THR A 29 18.46 19.81 31.34
C THR A 29 18.59 19.30 29.91
N PRO A 30 19.65 18.55 29.54
CA PRO A 30 19.82 18.02 28.19
C PRO A 30 18.92 16.78 28.02
N GLY A 31 17.63 17.02 27.84
CA GLY A 31 16.60 16.01 27.58
C GLY A 31 16.12 16.07 26.14
N ASP A 32 16.30 14.95 25.43
CA ASP A 32 15.83 14.60 24.07
C ASP A 32 14.57 15.40 23.63
N ASP A 33 14.70 16.22 22.57
CA ASP A 33 13.65 17.08 21.98
C ASP A 33 12.38 16.33 21.52
N ASN A 34 12.34 15.01 21.69
CA ASN A 34 11.24 14.14 21.34
C ASN A 34 10.22 13.89 22.48
N SER A 35 10.42 14.43 23.69
CA SER A 35 9.57 14.06 24.84
C SER A 35 8.07 14.41 24.68
N PHE A 36 7.75 15.48 23.94
CA PHE A 36 6.36 15.97 23.79
C PHE A 36 5.45 15.04 22.99
N PHE A 37 5.96 14.36 21.96
CA PHE A 37 5.15 13.42 21.17
C PHE A 37 5.06 12.06 21.86
N TYR A 38 6.09 11.66 22.61
CA TYR A 38 6.03 10.46 23.45
C TYR A 38 5.00 10.61 24.57
N GLU A 39 4.89 11.79 25.19
CA GLU A 39 3.92 12.02 26.27
C GLU A 39 2.47 12.02 25.74
N PHE A 40 2.24 12.59 24.54
CA PHE A 40 0.94 12.51 23.84
C PHE A 40 0.64 11.08 23.35
N ALA A 41 1.63 10.36 22.83
CA ALA A 41 1.50 8.96 22.44
C ALA A 41 1.23 8.05 23.66
N HIS A 42 1.84 8.32 24.82
CA HIS A 42 1.62 7.59 26.07
C HIS A 42 0.22 7.85 26.66
N TYR A 43 -0.32 9.06 26.51
CA TYR A 43 -1.67 9.41 26.97
C TYR A 43 -2.76 8.71 26.15
N VAL A 44 -2.48 8.40 24.89
CA VAL A 44 -3.37 7.70 23.96
C VAL A 44 -3.18 6.17 23.98
N ASP A 45 -2.05 5.67 24.51
CA ASP A 45 -1.79 4.24 24.75
C ASP A 45 -2.49 3.69 26.03
N MET A 46 -3.45 4.41 26.63
CA MET A 46 -4.38 3.87 27.64
C MET A 46 -5.44 2.91 27.06
N VAL A 47 -5.12 2.20 25.97
CA VAL A 47 -5.92 1.10 25.43
C VAL A 47 -5.34 -0.22 25.95
N PRO A 48 -6.13 -1.12 26.55
CA PRO A 48 -5.61 -2.23 27.36
C PRO A 48 -4.65 -3.13 26.57
N ASN A 49 -3.45 -3.30 27.13
CA ASN A 49 -2.34 -4.08 26.60
C ASN A 49 -2.54 -5.61 26.70
N LYS A 50 -3.80 -6.07 26.76
CA LYS A 50 -4.17 -7.46 27.02
C LYS A 50 -4.69 -8.06 25.72
N GLU A 51 -3.80 -8.76 25.02
CA GLU A 51 -4.01 -9.74 23.91
C GLU A 51 -2.95 -9.63 22.80
N ARG A 52 -1.67 -9.55 23.19
CA ARG A 52 -0.54 -9.61 22.26
C ARG A 52 0.03 -11.03 22.22
N SER A 53 -0.47 -11.87 21.32
CA SER A 53 0.10 -13.21 21.05
C SER A 53 0.98 -13.19 19.79
N VAL A 54 2.18 -13.79 19.89
CA VAL A 54 3.18 -13.91 18.80
C VAL A 54 2.67 -14.75 17.61
N ASN A 55 1.63 -15.56 17.81
CA ASN A 55 0.91 -16.29 16.76
C ASN A 55 -0.58 -15.89 16.79
N PRO A 56 -1.02 -14.89 16.01
CA PRO A 56 -2.44 -14.58 15.96
C PRO A 56 -3.19 -15.64 15.18
N LYS A 57 -4.41 -15.92 15.65
CA LYS A 57 -5.45 -16.54 14.82
C LYS A 57 -5.84 -15.52 13.75
N PHE A 58 -6.05 -15.97 12.50
CA PHE A 58 -6.40 -15.11 11.36
C PHE A 58 -7.56 -14.15 11.67
N ASN A 59 -8.56 -14.62 12.44
CA ASN A 59 -9.72 -13.85 12.88
C ASN A 59 -9.37 -12.63 13.73
N ASN A 60 -8.21 -12.60 14.41
CA ASN A 60 -7.81 -11.48 15.24
C ASN A 60 -7.30 -10.28 14.44
N ILE A 61 -6.88 -10.48 13.18
CA ILE A 61 -6.37 -9.40 12.31
C ILE A 61 -7.49 -8.39 12.03
N PHE A 62 -8.67 -8.88 11.66
CA PHE A 62 -9.83 -8.04 11.30
C PHE A 62 -10.72 -7.68 12.48
N SER A 63 -10.29 -7.96 13.71
CA SER A 63 -11.10 -7.74 14.92
C SER A 63 -11.56 -6.29 15.09
N ARG A 64 -10.77 -5.31 14.64
CA ARG A 64 -11.10 -3.88 14.77
C ARG A 64 -11.98 -3.31 13.65
N VAL A 65 -12.23 -4.04 12.56
CA VAL A 65 -13.00 -3.53 11.41
C VAL A 65 -14.40 -3.04 11.80
N PHE A 66 -15.03 -3.70 12.77
CA PHE A 66 -16.39 -3.39 13.24
C PHE A 66 -16.44 -2.52 14.50
N HIS A 67 -15.30 -2.06 15.01
CA HIS A 67 -15.27 -1.16 16.17
C HIS A 67 -15.50 0.30 15.74
N ASP A 68 -15.92 1.10 16.72
CA ASP A 68 -15.93 2.55 16.59
C ASP A 68 -14.52 3.10 16.73
N HIS A 69 -14.18 4.04 15.84
CA HIS A 69 -12.89 4.70 15.77
C HIS A 69 -13.11 6.20 15.78
N SER A 70 -12.33 6.91 16.61
CA SER A 70 -12.37 8.36 16.66
C SER A 70 -11.65 8.98 15.45
N GLU A 71 -12.02 10.21 15.10
CA GLU A 71 -11.32 10.98 14.05
C GLU A 71 -9.83 11.10 14.35
N LEU A 72 -9.47 11.31 15.62
CA LEU A 72 -8.08 11.42 16.07
C LEU A 72 -7.29 10.12 15.83
N GLU A 73 -7.92 8.95 15.92
CA GLU A 73 -7.28 7.68 15.55
C GLU A 73 -6.99 7.61 14.04
N ALA A 74 -7.94 8.08 13.21
CA ALA A 74 -7.75 8.17 11.77
C ALA A 74 -6.63 9.16 11.40
N GLU A 75 -6.65 10.36 11.99
CA GLU A 75 -5.63 11.40 11.79
C GLU A 75 -4.23 10.91 12.18
N ARG A 76 -4.12 10.18 13.30
CA ARG A 76 -2.85 9.56 13.73
C ARG A 76 -2.28 8.67 12.63
N LEU A 77 -3.11 7.88 11.96
CA LEU A 77 -2.62 7.02 10.87
C LEU A 77 -2.02 7.87 9.75
N PHE A 78 -2.68 8.96 9.33
CA PHE A 78 -2.20 9.79 8.21
C PHE A 78 -0.90 10.54 8.48
N ILE A 79 -0.62 10.90 9.74
CA ILE A 79 0.61 11.61 10.11
C ILE A 79 1.81 10.68 10.26
N VAL A 80 1.65 9.35 10.27
CA VAL A 80 2.74 8.37 10.41
C VAL A 80 3.78 8.49 9.27
N GLY A 81 5.05 8.17 9.57
CA GLY A 81 6.12 8.10 8.57
C GLY A 81 6.73 9.45 8.18
N THR A 82 6.40 10.51 8.94
CA THR A 82 7.01 11.84 8.84
C THR A 82 8.24 11.94 9.74
N ALA A 83 8.96 13.07 9.70
CA ALA A 83 10.17 13.28 10.48
C ALA A 83 9.93 13.17 12.00
N LEU A 84 8.74 13.53 12.48
CA LEU A 84 8.41 13.60 13.91
C LEU A 84 7.63 12.38 14.41
N THR A 85 7.02 11.61 13.51
CA THR A 85 6.06 10.54 13.85
C THR A 85 6.53 9.14 13.48
N THR A 86 7.72 9.02 12.87
CA THR A 86 8.32 7.70 12.60
C THR A 86 8.82 7.13 13.92
N PRO A 87 8.30 5.99 14.41
CA PRO A 87 8.71 5.40 15.69
C PRO A 87 10.16 4.92 15.65
N LYS A 88 10.83 4.95 16.81
CA LYS A 88 12.14 4.30 16.96
C LYS A 88 11.95 2.79 16.87
N LEU A 89 12.99 2.05 16.47
CA LEU A 89 12.87 0.60 16.27
C LEU A 89 12.44 -0.15 17.54
N SER A 90 12.76 0.37 18.73
CA SER A 90 12.32 -0.15 20.04
C SER A 90 10.80 -0.12 20.21
N GLU A 91 10.12 0.90 19.69
CA GLU A 91 8.67 1.11 19.86
C GLU A 91 7.83 0.41 18.79
N VAL A 92 8.41 0.12 17.62
CA VAL A 92 7.71 -0.55 16.51
C VAL A 92 7.11 -1.87 16.99
N THR A 93 5.80 -2.07 16.93
CA THR A 93 5.21 -3.35 17.33
C THR A 93 5.67 -4.48 16.41
N ASP A 94 6.18 -5.58 16.97
CA ASP A 94 6.52 -6.81 16.24
C ASP A 94 5.33 -7.80 16.17
N THR A 95 4.18 -7.40 16.73
CA THR A 95 2.90 -8.10 16.60
C THR A 95 2.14 -7.68 15.35
N TRP A 96 1.13 -8.46 14.98
CA TRP A 96 0.29 -8.17 13.83
C TRP A 96 -0.51 -6.88 14.04
N PRO A 97 -0.44 -5.92 13.08
CA PRO A 97 -1.35 -4.79 13.04
C PRO A 97 -2.80 -5.25 12.90
N LYS A 98 -3.74 -4.41 13.35
CA LYS A 98 -5.18 -4.65 13.27
C LYS A 98 -5.80 -3.62 12.31
N PRO A 99 -5.79 -3.86 10.98
CA PRO A 99 -6.26 -2.91 9.99
C PRO A 99 -7.79 -2.75 10.07
N TRP A 100 -8.26 -1.53 9.87
CA TRP A 100 -9.68 -1.18 9.91
C TRP A 100 -10.05 -0.08 8.91
N LEU A 101 -9.12 0.84 8.62
CA LEU A 101 -9.37 1.99 7.75
C LEU A 101 -9.65 1.55 6.32
N PHE A 102 -9.02 0.47 5.84
CA PHE A 102 -9.27 -0.07 4.51
C PHE A 102 -10.76 -0.34 4.26
N ALA A 103 -11.49 -0.86 5.25
CA ALA A 103 -12.92 -1.14 5.13
C ALA A 103 -13.75 0.14 5.02
N ARG A 104 -13.38 1.20 5.75
CA ARG A 104 -14.04 2.51 5.65
C ARG A 104 -13.80 3.16 4.29
N VAL A 105 -12.56 3.10 3.81
CA VAL A 105 -12.18 3.58 2.46
C VAL A 105 -12.94 2.82 1.37
N PHE A 106 -13.11 1.51 1.52
CA PHE A 106 -13.90 0.70 0.59
C PHE A 106 -15.36 1.14 0.52
N ILE A 107 -16.00 1.36 1.68
CA ILE A 107 -17.39 1.83 1.75
C ILE A 107 -17.53 3.19 1.08
N ILE A 108 -16.62 4.13 1.37
CA ILE A 108 -16.62 5.46 0.74
C ILE A 108 -16.47 5.33 -0.78
N ALA A 109 -15.52 4.53 -1.25
CA ALA A 109 -15.30 4.30 -2.67
C ALA A 109 -16.52 3.65 -3.35
N LEU A 110 -17.20 2.72 -2.68
CA LEU A 110 -18.42 2.07 -3.18
C LEU A 110 -19.59 3.06 -3.28
N LEU A 111 -19.76 3.94 -2.27
CA LEU A 111 -20.78 4.99 -2.29
C LEU A 111 -20.50 6.00 -3.42
N THR A 112 -19.25 6.41 -3.60
CA THR A 112 -18.84 7.28 -4.71
C THR A 112 -19.10 6.61 -6.06
N PHE A 113 -18.75 5.32 -6.21
CA PHE A 113 -19.02 4.56 -7.42
C PHE A 113 -20.53 4.47 -7.70
N ALA A 114 -21.35 4.19 -6.68
CA ALA A 114 -22.80 4.15 -6.80
C ALA A 114 -23.38 5.50 -7.25
N GLY A 115 -22.87 6.62 -6.70
CA GLY A 115 -23.25 7.96 -7.14
C GLY A 115 -22.94 8.19 -8.63
N PHE A 116 -21.75 7.80 -9.10
CA PHE A 116 -21.41 7.87 -10.52
C PHE A 116 -22.29 6.96 -11.38
N TYR A 117 -22.55 5.73 -10.91
CA TYR A 117 -23.40 4.78 -11.61
C TYR A 117 -24.83 5.30 -11.78
N ILE A 118 -25.41 5.92 -10.75
CA ILE A 118 -26.74 6.55 -10.81
C ILE A 118 -26.73 7.73 -11.80
N GLY A 119 -25.69 8.57 -11.77
CA GLY A 119 -25.53 9.68 -12.72
C GLY A 119 -25.54 9.22 -14.20
N VAL A 120 -24.88 8.10 -14.49
CA VAL A 120 -24.87 7.51 -15.84
C VAL A 120 -26.19 6.79 -16.16
N SER A 121 -26.66 5.92 -15.26
CA SER A 121 -27.73 4.96 -15.58
C SER A 121 -29.13 5.54 -15.44
N TYR A 122 -29.36 6.41 -14.45
CA TYR A 122 -30.68 7.00 -14.19
C TYR A 122 -30.82 8.38 -14.83
N PHE A 123 -29.79 9.24 -14.70
CA PHE A 123 -29.84 10.60 -15.24
C PHE A 123 -29.34 10.70 -16.69
N HIS A 124 -28.83 9.60 -17.27
CA HIS A 124 -28.28 9.54 -18.63
C HIS A 124 -27.23 10.63 -18.92
N ASN A 125 -26.47 11.04 -17.90
CA ASN A 125 -25.52 12.13 -18.01
C ASN A 125 -24.10 11.60 -18.27
N ALA A 126 -23.62 11.77 -19.49
CA ALA A 126 -22.31 11.31 -19.92
C ALA A 126 -21.13 11.92 -19.13
N ASN A 127 -21.30 13.07 -18.47
CA ASN A 127 -20.26 13.69 -17.66
C ASN A 127 -19.87 12.84 -16.44
N PHE A 128 -20.70 11.88 -16.03
CA PHE A 128 -20.41 10.96 -14.94
C PHE A 128 -19.53 9.77 -15.38
N ILE A 129 -19.37 9.53 -16.69
CA ILE A 129 -18.60 8.39 -17.21
C ILE A 129 -17.12 8.44 -16.82
N PRO A 130 -16.38 9.58 -16.97
CA PRO A 130 -14.99 9.64 -16.55
C PRO A 130 -14.81 9.35 -15.05
N GLY A 131 -15.69 9.90 -14.22
CA GLY A 131 -15.68 9.66 -12.78
C GLY A 131 -16.00 8.22 -12.40
N LEU A 132 -16.93 7.58 -13.12
CA LEU A 132 -17.25 6.16 -12.99
C LEU A 132 -16.03 5.28 -13.31
N ILE A 133 -15.34 5.54 -14.42
CA ILE A 133 -14.15 4.79 -14.85
C ILE A 133 -13.04 4.93 -13.82
N ILE A 134 -12.72 6.15 -13.39
CA ILE A 134 -11.66 6.41 -12.40
C ILE A 134 -12.02 5.74 -11.07
N THR A 135 -13.21 6.03 -10.53
CA THR A 135 -13.62 5.50 -9.21
C THR A 135 -13.69 3.97 -9.24
N GLY A 136 -14.29 3.38 -10.28
CA GLY A 136 -14.40 1.93 -10.42
C GLY A 136 -13.04 1.24 -10.55
N SER A 137 -12.10 1.85 -11.27
CA SER A 137 -10.77 1.30 -11.46
C SER A 137 -9.88 1.42 -10.21
N PHE A 138 -10.08 2.44 -9.38
CA PHE A 138 -9.28 2.67 -8.17
C PHE A 138 -9.88 2.09 -6.89
N ALA A 139 -11.21 1.90 -6.80
CA ALA A 139 -11.88 1.56 -5.54
C ALA A 139 -11.27 0.37 -4.80
N VAL A 140 -11.18 -0.80 -5.44
CA VAL A 140 -10.65 -2.02 -4.83
C VAL A 140 -9.12 -2.03 -4.74
N PRO A 141 -8.36 -1.67 -5.80
CA PRO A 141 -6.90 -1.56 -5.68
C PRO A 141 -6.48 -0.63 -4.54
N PHE A 142 -7.08 0.56 -4.45
CA PHE A 142 -6.74 1.54 -3.42
C PHE A 142 -7.12 1.05 -2.03
N THR A 143 -8.28 0.43 -1.86
CA THR A 143 -8.66 -0.25 -0.60
C THR A 143 -7.59 -1.26 -0.18
N THR A 144 -7.12 -2.07 -1.12
CA THR A 144 -6.07 -3.07 -0.88
C THR A 144 -4.75 -2.41 -0.47
N LEU A 145 -4.43 -1.25 -1.05
CA LEU A 145 -3.27 -0.45 -0.65
C LEU A 145 -3.34 0.03 0.80
N ILE A 146 -4.52 0.52 1.22
CA ILE A 146 -4.73 0.96 2.60
C ILE A 146 -4.49 -0.20 3.57
N PHE A 147 -4.94 -1.41 3.22
CA PHE A 147 -4.60 -2.61 3.99
C PHE A 147 -3.08 -2.81 4.08
N PHE A 148 -2.34 -2.79 2.96
CA PHE A 148 -0.87 -2.92 2.99
C PHE A 148 -0.18 -1.81 3.80
N TRP A 149 -0.73 -0.60 3.79
CA TRP A 149 -0.24 0.54 4.54
C TRP A 149 -0.46 0.38 6.05
N GLU A 150 -1.66 -0.03 6.47
CA GLU A 150 -1.96 -0.36 7.87
C GLU A 150 -1.12 -1.55 8.37
N MET A 151 -0.81 -2.49 7.47
CA MET A 151 0.06 -3.64 7.78
C MET A 151 1.56 -3.30 7.83
N ASN A 152 1.96 -2.09 7.44
CA ASN A 152 3.35 -1.64 7.50
C ASN A 152 3.75 -1.25 8.94
N ALA A 153 4.05 -2.26 9.76
CA ALA A 153 4.45 -2.09 11.15
C ALA A 153 5.58 -1.07 11.40
N PRO A 154 6.64 -0.95 10.57
CA PRO A 154 7.69 0.06 10.73
C PRO A 154 7.20 1.51 10.68
N GLN A 155 6.04 1.77 10.07
CA GLN A 155 5.39 3.08 10.10
C GLN A 155 6.32 4.24 9.65
N ASN A 156 7.20 3.95 8.68
CA ASN A 156 8.29 4.84 8.27
C ASN A 156 8.14 5.40 6.84
N ILE A 157 6.96 5.21 6.22
CA ILE A 157 6.62 5.74 4.90
C ILE A 157 5.40 6.64 5.05
N ALA A 158 5.59 7.95 4.88
CA ALA A 158 4.51 8.92 4.92
C ALA A 158 3.46 8.66 3.83
N PHE A 159 2.19 8.89 4.16
CA PHE A 159 1.06 8.61 3.26
C PHE A 159 1.19 9.33 1.90
N TYR A 160 1.60 10.60 1.89
CA TYR A 160 1.81 11.35 0.63
C TYR A 160 2.87 10.69 -0.29
N ARG A 161 3.88 10.02 0.29
CA ARG A 161 4.88 9.27 -0.49
C ARG A 161 4.28 8.01 -1.09
N VAL A 162 3.38 7.35 -0.36
CA VAL A 162 2.62 6.20 -0.89
C VAL A 162 1.80 6.65 -2.10
N MET A 163 1.07 7.77 -2.00
CA MET A 163 0.28 8.33 -3.12
C MET A 163 1.17 8.71 -4.30
N TYR A 164 2.32 9.32 -4.03
CA TYR A 164 3.32 9.62 -5.05
C TYR A 164 3.80 8.36 -5.80
N ILE A 165 4.03 7.26 -5.09
CA ILE A 165 4.43 5.97 -5.69
C ILE A 165 3.27 5.35 -6.49
N VAL A 166 2.02 5.47 -6.03
CA VAL A 166 0.85 5.02 -6.82
C VAL A 166 0.82 5.70 -8.17
N LEU A 167 0.89 7.04 -8.18
CA LEU A 167 0.76 7.82 -9.40
C LEU A 167 2.00 7.66 -10.30
N LEU A 168 3.18 8.02 -9.81
CA LEU A 168 4.41 8.02 -10.62
C LEU A 168 4.95 6.60 -10.84
N GLY A 169 4.86 5.73 -9.84
CA GLY A 169 5.28 4.33 -10.00
C GLY A 169 4.34 3.57 -10.92
N GLY A 170 3.03 3.82 -10.86
CA GLY A 170 2.05 3.26 -11.79
C GLY A 170 2.38 3.60 -13.24
N ILE A 171 2.46 4.89 -13.56
CA ILE A 171 2.77 5.31 -14.94
C ILE A 171 4.17 4.89 -15.40
N LEU A 172 5.18 4.99 -14.52
CA LEU A 172 6.55 4.62 -14.87
C LEU A 172 6.66 3.13 -15.19
N SER A 173 6.03 2.26 -14.39
CA SER A 173 6.06 0.82 -14.63
C SER A 173 5.34 0.44 -15.93
N MET A 174 4.23 1.11 -16.27
CA MET A 174 3.58 0.93 -17.58
C MET A 174 4.48 1.36 -18.74
N LEU A 175 5.13 2.52 -18.65
CA LEU A 175 6.05 3.00 -19.68
C LEU A 175 7.25 2.06 -19.88
N VAL A 176 7.82 1.55 -18.78
CA VAL A 176 8.91 0.57 -18.85
C VAL A 176 8.44 -0.74 -19.51
N ALA A 177 7.22 -1.20 -19.20
CA ALA A 177 6.65 -2.38 -19.85
C ALA A 177 6.49 -2.17 -21.36
N LEU A 178 6.01 -1.00 -21.80
CA LEU A 178 5.90 -0.67 -23.23
C LEU A 178 7.25 -0.69 -23.95
N VAL A 179 8.30 -0.16 -23.33
CA VAL A 179 9.67 -0.23 -23.89
C VAL A 179 10.13 -1.69 -24.05
N PHE A 180 9.83 -2.55 -23.09
CA PHE A 180 10.18 -3.97 -23.19
C PHE A 180 9.37 -4.71 -24.25
N PHE A 181 8.08 -4.41 -24.41
CA PHE A 181 7.28 -4.97 -25.50
C PHE A 181 7.78 -4.53 -26.88
N ASP A 182 8.20 -3.26 -27.02
CA ASP A 182 8.79 -2.75 -28.26
C ASP A 182 10.09 -3.49 -28.63
N ILE A 183 10.97 -3.73 -27.64
CA ILE A 183 12.19 -4.55 -27.80
C ILE A 183 11.87 -5.97 -28.28
N LEU A 184 10.75 -6.55 -27.78
CA LEU A 184 10.26 -7.87 -28.19
C LEU A 184 9.44 -7.84 -29.50
N ARG A 185 9.46 -6.73 -30.24
CA ARG A 185 8.70 -6.52 -31.49
C ARG A 185 7.20 -6.80 -31.33
N ASN A 186 6.64 -6.48 -30.17
CA ASN A 186 5.24 -6.72 -29.80
C ASN A 186 4.80 -8.20 -29.89
N THR A 187 5.75 -9.13 -29.85
CA THR A 187 5.42 -10.57 -29.72
C THR A 187 5.04 -10.83 -28.27
N SER A 188 3.77 -11.13 -28.02
CA SER A 188 3.27 -11.41 -26.66
C SER A 188 2.48 -12.71 -26.62
N ASN A 189 2.84 -13.55 -25.66
CA ASN A 189 2.04 -14.62 -25.09
C ASN A 189 1.97 -14.42 -23.56
N ALA A 190 1.11 -15.18 -22.88
CA ALA A 190 0.89 -15.04 -21.45
C ALA A 190 2.19 -15.08 -20.60
N ILE A 191 3.17 -15.92 -20.98
CA ILE A 191 4.46 -16.02 -20.28
C ILE A 191 5.30 -14.76 -20.51
N THR A 192 5.43 -14.32 -21.75
CA THR A 192 6.22 -13.11 -22.07
C THR A 192 5.61 -11.86 -21.46
N THR A 193 4.27 -11.76 -21.42
CA THR A 193 3.56 -10.66 -20.76
C THR A 193 3.86 -10.66 -19.27
N GLY A 194 3.73 -11.82 -18.61
CA GLY A 194 4.09 -11.98 -17.21
C GLY A 194 5.55 -11.61 -16.91
N ILE A 195 6.51 -12.01 -17.75
CA ILE A 195 7.92 -11.65 -17.58
C ILE A 195 8.12 -10.13 -17.73
N VAL A 196 7.62 -9.55 -18.83
CA VAL A 196 7.83 -8.16 -19.20
C VAL A 196 7.26 -7.23 -18.15
N GLU A 197 6.00 -7.43 -17.79
CA GLU A 197 5.33 -6.52 -16.88
C GLU A 197 5.84 -6.64 -15.45
N GLU A 198 6.10 -7.86 -14.96
CA GLU A 198 6.60 -8.04 -13.60
C GLU A 198 8.04 -7.57 -13.46
N LEU A 199 8.85 -7.70 -14.53
CA LEU A 199 10.18 -7.08 -14.58
C LEU A 199 10.08 -5.55 -14.54
N ALA A 200 9.20 -4.96 -15.33
CA ALA A 200 8.98 -3.51 -15.37
C ALA A 200 8.56 -2.97 -13.99
N LYS A 201 7.54 -3.57 -13.37
CA LYS A 201 7.10 -3.23 -12.00
C LYS A 201 8.24 -3.39 -11.00
N THR A 202 9.01 -4.48 -11.08
CA THR A 202 10.12 -4.72 -10.15
C THR A 202 11.24 -3.67 -10.27
N ILE A 203 11.60 -3.27 -11.49
CA ILE A 203 12.58 -2.19 -11.71
C ILE A 203 12.07 -0.89 -11.09
N THR A 204 10.79 -0.56 -11.29
CA THR A 204 10.16 0.61 -10.69
C THR A 204 10.14 0.55 -9.17
N VAL A 205 9.80 -0.60 -8.57
CA VAL A 205 9.84 -0.78 -7.12
C VAL A 205 11.25 -0.58 -6.57
N ILE A 206 12.26 -1.18 -7.21
CA ILE A 206 13.66 -1.06 -6.78
C ILE A 206 14.11 0.40 -6.81
N SER A 207 13.69 1.21 -7.80
CA SER A 207 14.07 2.62 -7.88
C SER A 207 13.60 3.43 -6.67
N PHE A 208 12.40 3.14 -6.15
CA PHE A 208 11.86 3.77 -4.93
C PHE A 208 12.46 3.20 -3.63
N VAL A 209 12.84 1.93 -3.63
CA VAL A 209 13.44 1.25 -2.46
C VAL A 209 14.95 1.52 -2.33
N ARG A 210 15.65 1.90 -3.41
CA ARG A 210 17.13 1.88 -3.55
C ARG A 210 17.91 2.51 -2.39
N PHE A 211 17.30 3.42 -1.63
CA PHE A 211 17.90 4.06 -0.46
C PHE A 211 17.67 3.27 0.84
N ARG A 212 18.70 3.26 1.71
CA ARG A 212 18.73 2.59 3.04
C ARG A 212 17.56 2.92 3.98
N LYS A 213 16.80 3.97 3.64
CA LYS A 213 15.61 4.43 4.34
C LYS A 213 14.52 3.33 4.39
N TYR A 214 14.36 2.54 3.33
CA TYR A 214 13.25 1.59 3.20
C TYR A 214 13.72 0.13 3.17
N ARG A 215 14.38 -0.31 4.25
CA ARG A 215 15.07 -1.62 4.30
C ARG A 215 14.22 -2.81 4.77
N PHE A 216 13.07 -2.59 5.40
CA PHE A 216 12.26 -3.66 5.95
C PHE A 216 11.48 -4.40 4.84
N ILE A 217 11.24 -5.69 5.04
CA ILE A 217 10.39 -6.50 4.15
C ILE A 217 9.02 -5.86 3.97
N LEU A 218 8.42 -5.33 5.05
CA LEU A 218 7.11 -4.66 5.02
C LEU A 218 7.14 -3.35 4.22
N ASN A 219 8.27 -2.64 4.17
CA ASN A 219 8.41 -1.47 3.32
C ASN A 219 8.41 -1.85 1.84
N GLY A 220 9.13 -2.92 1.50
CA GLY A 220 9.13 -3.47 0.14
C GLY A 220 7.74 -3.94 -0.29
N LEU A 221 7.00 -4.55 0.65
CA LEU A 221 5.62 -4.98 0.44
C LEU A 221 4.71 -3.78 0.14
N LEU A 222 4.77 -2.72 0.95
CA LEU A 222 3.95 -1.51 0.75
C LEU A 222 4.32 -0.74 -0.52
N ILE A 223 5.60 -0.53 -0.80
CA ILE A 223 6.06 0.15 -2.01
C ILE A 223 5.67 -0.67 -3.26
N GLY A 224 5.84 -1.99 -3.20
CA GLY A 224 5.41 -2.90 -4.25
C GLY A 224 3.91 -2.83 -4.50
N ALA A 225 3.09 -2.88 -3.44
CA ALA A 225 1.64 -2.73 -3.54
C ALA A 225 1.26 -1.38 -4.16
N ALA A 226 1.90 -0.28 -3.76
CA ALA A 226 1.62 1.04 -4.32
C ALA A 226 1.87 1.12 -5.83
N VAL A 227 3.00 0.59 -6.32
CA VAL A 227 3.28 0.50 -7.76
C VAL A 227 2.23 -0.38 -8.46
N GLY A 228 1.90 -1.54 -7.88
CA GLY A 228 0.91 -2.47 -8.44
C GLY A 228 -0.50 -1.89 -8.50
N VAL A 229 -0.88 -1.04 -7.53
CA VAL A 229 -2.16 -0.32 -7.50
C VAL A 229 -2.25 0.68 -8.63
N GLY A 230 -1.19 1.48 -8.83
CA GLY A 230 -1.13 2.42 -9.95
C GLY A 230 -1.25 1.69 -11.29
N PHE A 231 -0.45 0.64 -11.48
CA PHE A 231 -0.49 -0.18 -12.69
C PHE A 231 -1.89 -0.77 -12.93
N ALA A 232 -2.46 -1.47 -11.93
CA ALA A 232 -3.76 -2.12 -12.05
C ALA A 232 -4.89 -1.13 -12.34
N ALA A 233 -4.90 0.01 -11.67
CA ALA A 233 -5.98 0.99 -11.79
C ALA A 233 -5.91 1.74 -13.13
N PHE A 234 -4.74 2.18 -13.57
CA PHE A 234 -4.59 2.83 -14.88
C PHE A 234 -4.88 1.89 -16.03
N GLU A 235 -4.41 0.65 -15.94
CA GLU A 235 -4.70 -0.37 -16.95
C GLU A 235 -6.21 -0.69 -17.00
N THR A 236 -6.84 -0.86 -15.84
CA THR A 236 -8.29 -1.11 -15.75
C THR A 236 -9.10 0.05 -16.31
N ALA A 237 -8.69 1.30 -16.08
CA ALA A 237 -9.35 2.45 -16.68
C ALA A 237 -9.29 2.42 -18.22
N GLY A 238 -8.16 2.01 -18.79
CA GLY A 238 -8.01 1.80 -20.23
C GLY A 238 -8.88 0.67 -20.78
N TYR A 239 -8.96 -0.47 -20.08
CA TYR A 239 -9.87 -1.56 -20.45
C TYR A 239 -11.33 -1.15 -20.36
N ALA A 240 -11.72 -0.47 -19.28
CA ALA A 240 -13.06 0.04 -19.06
C ALA A 240 -13.49 1.00 -20.19
N LEU A 241 -12.62 1.93 -20.59
CA LEU A 241 -12.88 2.83 -21.71
C LEU A 241 -13.02 2.06 -23.03
N ARG A 242 -12.12 1.11 -23.32
CA ARG A 242 -12.21 0.29 -24.54
C ARG A 242 -13.50 -0.53 -24.58
N ALA A 243 -13.89 -1.13 -23.46
CA ALA A 243 -15.11 -1.90 -23.31
C ALA A 243 -16.36 -1.03 -23.53
N LEU A 244 -16.35 0.21 -23.03
CA LEU A 244 -17.40 1.18 -23.31
C LEU A 244 -17.51 1.49 -24.82
N LEU A 245 -16.38 1.70 -25.49
CA LEU A 245 -16.35 2.07 -26.90
C LEU A 245 -16.73 0.93 -27.85
N SER A 246 -16.41 -0.32 -27.49
CA SER A 246 -16.69 -1.50 -28.33
C SER A 246 -18.01 -2.20 -28.03
N GLY A 247 -18.48 -2.15 -26.77
CA GLY A 247 -19.63 -2.90 -26.28
C GLY A 247 -20.61 -2.09 -25.43
N GLY A 248 -20.39 -0.79 -25.24
CA GLY A 248 -21.30 0.06 -24.47
C GLY A 248 -21.22 -0.12 -22.95
N GLY A 249 -22.23 0.38 -22.25
CA GLY A 249 -22.25 0.47 -20.78
C GLY A 249 -22.17 -0.89 -20.08
N GLU A 250 -22.81 -1.93 -20.63
CA GLU A 250 -22.79 -3.28 -20.04
C GLU A 250 -21.35 -3.84 -19.95
N HIS A 251 -20.61 -3.76 -21.05
CA HIS A 251 -19.22 -4.22 -21.10
C HIS A 251 -18.31 -3.39 -20.19
N LEU A 252 -18.53 -2.08 -20.09
CA LEU A 252 -17.88 -1.23 -19.11
C LEU A 252 -18.10 -1.73 -17.66
N TYR A 253 -19.35 -1.95 -17.27
CA TYR A 253 -19.69 -2.41 -15.91
C TYR A 253 -19.12 -3.79 -15.61
N TYR A 254 -19.24 -4.73 -16.56
CA TYR A 254 -18.66 -6.06 -16.44
C TYR A 254 -17.15 -6.00 -16.22
N THR A 255 -16.46 -5.15 -16.99
CA THR A 255 -15.01 -4.97 -16.92
C THR A 255 -14.58 -4.41 -15.56
N ILE A 256 -15.25 -3.35 -15.09
CA ILE A 256 -14.95 -2.75 -13.77
C ILE A 256 -15.23 -3.75 -12.65
N LEU A 257 -16.35 -4.47 -12.69
CA LEU A 257 -16.74 -5.40 -11.64
C LEU A 257 -15.71 -6.52 -11.47
N TRP A 258 -15.41 -7.24 -12.55
CA TRP A 258 -14.52 -8.41 -12.46
C TRP A 258 -13.07 -8.02 -12.21
N ARG A 259 -12.57 -6.98 -12.87
CA ARG A 259 -11.21 -6.48 -12.60
C ARG A 259 -11.10 -5.90 -11.19
N GLY A 260 -12.18 -5.32 -10.66
CA GLY A 260 -12.28 -4.87 -9.27
C GLY A 260 -12.20 -6.03 -8.27
N ILE A 261 -13.08 -7.03 -8.39
CA ILE A 261 -13.13 -8.21 -7.49
C ILE A 261 -11.77 -8.92 -7.42
N LEU A 262 -11.10 -9.01 -8.57
CA LEU A 262 -9.88 -9.78 -8.75
C LEU A 262 -8.60 -8.96 -8.49
N ALA A 263 -8.69 -7.63 -8.44
CA ALA A 263 -7.55 -6.74 -8.23
C ALA A 263 -6.68 -7.07 -7.00
N PRO A 264 -7.24 -7.47 -5.82
CA PRO A 264 -6.43 -7.79 -4.66
C PRO A 264 -5.48 -8.97 -4.90
N GLY A 265 -5.80 -9.87 -5.83
CA GLY A 265 -5.00 -11.05 -6.16
C GLY A 265 -4.07 -10.91 -7.35
N GLY A 266 -4.15 -9.80 -8.09
CA GLY A 266 -3.38 -9.55 -9.31
C GLY A 266 -2.15 -8.68 -9.07
N HIS A 267 -1.92 -7.71 -9.95
CA HIS A 267 -0.74 -6.83 -9.94
C HIS A 267 -0.41 -6.20 -8.59
N VAL A 268 -1.42 -5.89 -7.75
CA VAL A 268 -1.21 -5.33 -6.41
C VAL A 268 -0.41 -6.30 -5.54
N ALA A 269 -0.87 -7.55 -5.42
CA ALA A 269 -0.20 -8.57 -4.62
C ALA A 269 1.14 -8.98 -5.24
N TRP A 270 1.19 -9.16 -6.55
CA TRP A 270 2.39 -9.58 -7.28
C TRP A 270 3.55 -8.60 -7.14
N SER A 271 3.28 -7.31 -7.35
CA SER A 271 4.27 -6.26 -7.17
C SER A 271 4.69 -6.13 -5.69
N ALA A 272 3.76 -6.29 -4.75
CA ALA A 272 4.07 -6.34 -3.31
C ALA A 272 5.03 -7.49 -2.97
N LEU A 273 4.79 -8.70 -3.49
CA LEU A 273 5.64 -9.87 -3.29
C LEU A 273 7.06 -9.64 -3.82
N ALA A 274 7.18 -9.08 -5.03
CA ALA A 274 8.47 -8.75 -5.63
C ALA A 274 9.25 -7.72 -4.79
N GLY A 275 8.58 -6.65 -4.35
CA GLY A 275 9.18 -5.62 -3.49
C GLY A 275 9.63 -6.16 -2.13
N ALA A 276 8.80 -6.96 -1.48
CA ALA A 276 9.13 -7.62 -0.22
C ALA A 276 10.31 -8.60 -0.36
N ALA A 277 10.36 -9.36 -1.46
CA ALA A 277 11.48 -10.25 -1.76
C ALA A 277 12.79 -9.49 -2.00
N PHE A 278 12.73 -8.33 -2.68
CA PHE A 278 13.88 -7.47 -2.88
C PHE A 278 14.41 -6.93 -1.55
N CYS A 279 13.55 -6.32 -0.70
CA CYS A 279 13.95 -5.84 0.62
C CYS A 279 14.54 -6.96 1.50
N ARG A 280 13.96 -8.17 1.44
CA ARG A 280 14.49 -9.35 2.15
C ARG A 280 15.92 -9.71 1.75
N VAL A 281 16.26 -9.52 0.48
CA VAL A 281 17.60 -9.81 -0.03
C VAL A 281 18.57 -8.66 0.22
N GLN A 282 18.09 -7.42 0.05
CA GLN A 282 18.88 -6.22 0.26
C GLN A 282 19.26 -6.06 1.75
N GLY A 283 18.31 -6.24 2.66
CA GLY A 283 18.51 -6.10 4.10
C GLY A 283 19.27 -4.82 4.46
N SER A 284 20.36 -4.98 5.20
CA SER A 284 21.28 -3.90 5.53
C SER A 284 22.50 -3.84 4.62
N GLU A 285 22.40 -4.17 3.33
CA GLU A 285 23.41 -3.90 2.29
C GLU A 285 22.98 -2.78 1.31
N ASN A 286 23.94 -2.14 0.64
CA ASN A 286 23.64 -1.23 -0.48
C ASN A 286 23.17 -2.05 -1.70
N PHE A 287 22.33 -1.46 -2.54
CA PHE A 287 21.85 -2.15 -3.74
C PHE A 287 23.00 -2.59 -4.65
N ARG A 288 22.97 -3.85 -5.06
CA ARG A 288 23.87 -4.46 -6.06
C ARG A 288 23.04 -5.30 -7.01
N LEU A 289 23.30 -5.21 -8.32
CA LEU A 289 22.55 -5.99 -9.32
C LEU A 289 22.60 -7.51 -9.08
N SER A 290 23.71 -8.01 -8.51
CA SER A 290 23.83 -9.43 -8.12
C SER A 290 22.80 -9.90 -7.10
N MET A 291 22.15 -8.99 -6.36
CA MET A 291 21.03 -9.30 -5.47
C MET A 291 19.82 -9.87 -6.22
N LEU A 292 19.59 -9.42 -7.46
CA LEU A 292 18.49 -9.90 -8.29
C LEU A 292 18.72 -11.32 -8.82
N LEU A 293 19.96 -11.80 -8.79
CA LEU A 293 20.31 -13.16 -9.15
C LEU A 293 20.36 -14.10 -7.92
N ARG A 294 20.14 -13.59 -6.71
CA ARG A 294 20.12 -14.44 -5.52
C ARG A 294 18.84 -15.29 -5.53
N PHE A 295 19.00 -16.59 -5.28
CA PHE A 295 17.91 -17.58 -5.28
C PHE A 295 16.69 -17.16 -4.43
N ARG A 296 16.92 -16.48 -3.30
CA ARG A 296 15.84 -16.00 -2.41
C ARG A 296 14.90 -14.99 -3.08
N PHE A 297 15.42 -14.14 -3.97
CA PHE A 297 14.63 -13.20 -4.76
C PHE A 297 14.05 -13.91 -5.99
N LEU A 298 14.88 -14.62 -6.76
CA LEU A 298 14.48 -15.30 -7.99
C LEU A 298 13.28 -16.24 -7.77
N ARG A 299 13.25 -17.00 -6.67
CA ARG A 299 12.11 -17.90 -6.38
C ARG A 299 10.77 -17.16 -6.26
N VAL A 300 10.75 -15.94 -5.70
CA VAL A 300 9.51 -15.16 -5.55
C VAL A 300 9.18 -14.46 -6.85
N PHE A 301 10.19 -13.94 -7.55
CA PHE A 301 10.00 -13.33 -8.85
C PHE A 301 9.45 -14.33 -9.88
N ILE A 302 10.01 -15.54 -9.95
CA ILE A 302 9.51 -16.63 -10.81
C ILE A 302 8.08 -17.01 -10.41
N LEU A 303 7.78 -17.12 -9.11
CA LEU A 303 6.42 -17.37 -8.64
C LEU A 303 5.43 -16.32 -9.16
N VAL A 304 5.79 -15.03 -9.04
CA VAL A 304 4.96 -13.92 -9.50
C VAL A 304 4.76 -13.94 -11.02
N VAL A 305 5.82 -14.17 -11.79
CA VAL A 305 5.75 -14.34 -13.25
C VAL A 305 4.83 -15.50 -13.64
N LEU A 306 4.91 -16.62 -12.94
CA LEU A 306 4.04 -17.78 -13.19
C LEU A 306 2.59 -17.48 -12.83
N LEU A 307 2.32 -16.84 -11.70
CA LEU A 307 0.96 -16.44 -11.30
C LEU A 307 0.33 -15.54 -12.36
N HIS A 308 1.09 -14.58 -12.89
CA HIS A 308 0.66 -13.69 -13.96
C HIS A 308 0.45 -14.44 -15.28
N ALA A 309 1.42 -15.26 -15.70
CA ALA A 309 1.28 -16.04 -16.93
C ALA A 309 0.09 -17.00 -16.89
N PHE A 310 -0.21 -17.59 -15.72
CA PHE A 310 -1.42 -18.40 -15.56
C PHE A 310 -2.69 -17.55 -15.55
N TRP A 311 -2.65 -16.34 -15.00
CA TRP A 311 -3.78 -15.41 -15.03
C TRP A 311 -4.22 -15.08 -16.46
N ASP A 312 -3.24 -14.86 -17.34
CA ASP A 312 -3.42 -14.51 -18.74
C ASP A 312 -3.62 -15.73 -19.65
N TYR A 313 -3.58 -16.95 -19.08
CA TYR A 313 -3.76 -18.16 -19.84
C TYR A 313 -5.23 -18.34 -20.24
N ASP A 314 -5.49 -18.33 -21.54
CA ASP A 314 -6.83 -18.49 -22.09
C ASP A 314 -7.30 -19.95 -21.97
N ALA A 315 -8.06 -20.23 -20.90
CA ALA A 315 -8.68 -21.52 -20.66
C ALA A 315 -10.11 -21.36 -20.12
N PRO A 316 -11.08 -22.22 -20.50
CA PRO A 316 -12.48 -22.08 -20.10
C PRO A 316 -12.73 -22.09 -18.59
N TRP A 317 -11.87 -22.76 -17.82
CA TRP A 317 -11.97 -22.85 -16.35
C TRP A 317 -11.26 -21.71 -15.61
N MET A 318 -10.48 -20.88 -16.32
CA MET A 318 -9.68 -19.83 -15.71
C MET A 318 -10.57 -18.72 -15.14
N PHE A 319 -11.58 -18.30 -15.91
CA PHE A 319 -12.51 -17.26 -15.50
C PHE A 319 -13.83 -17.84 -14.94
N PRO A 320 -14.27 -17.47 -13.73
CA PRO A 320 -13.54 -16.73 -12.68
C PRO A 320 -12.78 -17.66 -11.72
N TYR A 321 -13.03 -18.98 -11.74
CA TYR A 321 -12.60 -19.90 -10.68
C TYR A 321 -11.08 -20.07 -10.57
N GLY A 322 -10.38 -20.19 -11.71
CA GLY A 322 -8.92 -20.23 -11.74
C GLY A 322 -8.30 -18.96 -11.17
N GLN A 323 -8.81 -17.78 -11.57
CA GLN A 323 -8.37 -16.48 -11.07
C GLN A 323 -8.62 -16.29 -9.57
N LEU A 324 -9.75 -16.76 -9.05
CA LEU A 324 -10.03 -16.80 -7.61
C LEU A 324 -9.04 -17.71 -6.87
N GLY A 325 -8.67 -18.86 -7.46
CA GLY A 325 -7.63 -19.73 -6.93
C GLY A 325 -6.24 -19.08 -6.91
N LEU A 326 -5.86 -18.39 -7.99
CA LEU A 326 -4.61 -17.62 -8.08
C LEU A 326 -4.58 -16.46 -7.08
N MET A 327 -5.71 -15.77 -6.88
CA MET A 327 -5.86 -14.75 -5.85
C MET A 327 -5.61 -15.33 -4.46
N ALA A 328 -6.25 -16.45 -4.12
CA ALA A 328 -6.03 -17.12 -2.83
C ALA A 328 -4.55 -17.51 -2.64
N ALA A 329 -3.92 -18.09 -3.66
CA ALA A 329 -2.50 -18.45 -3.63
C ALA A 329 -1.59 -17.22 -3.42
N SER A 330 -1.88 -16.11 -4.11
CA SER A 330 -1.17 -14.84 -3.96
C SER A 330 -1.25 -14.31 -2.53
N TRP A 331 -2.44 -14.35 -1.92
CA TRP A 331 -2.64 -13.91 -0.54
C TRP A 331 -1.96 -14.80 0.49
N VAL A 332 -1.90 -16.12 0.27
CA VAL A 332 -1.08 -17.02 1.10
C VAL A 332 0.38 -16.56 1.10
N ALA A 333 0.95 -16.26 -0.07
CA ALA A 333 2.32 -15.76 -0.19
C ALA A 333 2.49 -14.38 0.49
N VAL A 334 1.51 -13.49 0.36
CA VAL A 334 1.52 -12.17 1.01
C VAL A 334 1.56 -12.32 2.53
N PHE A 335 0.69 -13.13 3.13
CA PHE A 335 0.68 -13.36 4.58
C PHE A 335 1.98 -14.00 5.08
N LEU A 336 2.60 -14.88 4.30
CA LEU A 336 3.91 -15.45 4.62
C LEU A 336 5.01 -14.37 4.66
N LEU A 337 5.00 -13.41 3.74
CA LEU A 337 5.94 -12.29 3.74
C LEU A 337 5.65 -11.26 4.84
N ILE A 338 4.38 -10.98 5.15
CA ILE A 338 4.01 -10.15 6.30
C ILE A 338 4.57 -10.77 7.58
N ARG A 339 4.33 -12.07 7.80
CA ARG A 339 4.88 -12.80 8.95
C ARG A 339 6.41 -12.75 8.98
N ALA A 340 7.05 -12.86 7.82
CA ALA A 340 8.51 -12.78 7.72
C ALA A 340 9.04 -11.39 8.07
N GLY A 341 8.33 -10.32 7.69
CA GLY A 341 8.66 -8.94 8.02
C GLY A 341 8.47 -8.61 9.51
N LEU A 342 7.40 -9.08 10.13
CA LEU A 342 7.21 -8.95 11.59
C LEU A 342 8.32 -9.66 12.37
N LYS A 343 8.69 -10.88 11.95
CA LYS A 343 9.82 -11.62 12.53
C LYS A 343 11.16 -10.93 12.30
N GLU A 344 11.35 -10.23 11.18
CA GLU A 344 12.54 -9.44 10.91
C GLU A 344 12.67 -8.30 11.93
N ILE A 345 11.59 -7.55 12.17
CA ILE A 345 11.55 -6.47 13.15
C ILE A 345 11.90 -6.99 14.55
N GLY A 346 11.24 -8.07 15.01
CA GLY A 346 11.52 -8.66 16.32
C GLY A 346 12.99 -9.09 16.48
N ARG A 347 13.61 -9.66 15.44
CA ARG A 347 15.04 -10.01 15.46
C ARG A 347 15.96 -8.79 15.50
N MET A 348 15.59 -7.69 14.85
CA MET A 348 16.38 -6.46 14.87
C MET A 348 16.28 -5.77 16.23
N LYS A 349 15.13 -5.84 16.91
CA LYS A 349 14.97 -5.34 18.29
C LYS A 349 15.90 -6.04 19.27
N LEU A 350 16.08 -7.35 19.17
CA LEU A 350 16.99 -8.12 20.04
C LEU A 350 18.47 -7.78 19.87
N LYS A 351 18.83 -7.00 18.85
CA LYS A 351 20.22 -6.58 18.57
C LYS A 351 20.53 -5.15 19.03
N ILE A 352 19.52 -4.42 19.48
CA ILE A 352 19.62 -3.11 20.15
C ILE A 352 19.63 -3.38 21.64
#